data_AF-A0AAP4Y4C9-F1
#
_entry.id   AF-A0AAP4Y4C9-F1
#
_cell.length_a   1.000
_cell.length_b   1.000
_cell.length_c   1.000
_cell.angle_alpha   90.00
_cell.angle_beta   90.00
_cell.angle_gamma   90.00
#
_symmetry.space_group_name_H-M   'P 1'
#
loop_
_entity.id
_entity.type
_entity.pdbx_description
1 polymer ?
#
loop_
_entity_poly.entity_id
_entity_poly.type
_entity_poly.pdbx_seq_one_letter_code
_entity_poly.pdbx_strand_id
1 'polypeptide(L)'
;MMNALALDNQGRLWVYALVPDAHWATADPKPTSPRFFRGQFDTIVEVLDIAGAGPPRVLARRRVDSVLGSVCGTSLAFSVVQTSAGDTRLQVLAPELNAGPGRGTGQAEGAGS
;
A
#
# COMPACT_ATOMS: atom_id res chain seq x y z
N MET A 1 -2.37 -4.22 12.40
CA MET A 1 -2.06 -5.60 11.92
C MET A 1 -1.42 -5.47 10.55
N MET A 2 -0.31 -6.16 10.30
CA MET A 2 0.40 -6.13 9.02
C MET A 2 0.20 -7.46 8.30
N ASN A 3 -0.18 -7.42 7.03
CA ASN A 3 -0.56 -8.57 6.22
C ASN A 3 0.24 -8.57 4.91
N ALA A 4 0.61 -9.77 4.44
CA ALA A 4 1.19 -9.93 3.12
C ALA A 4 0.12 -9.66 2.04
N LEU A 5 0.45 -8.79 1.09
CA LEU A 5 -0.40 -8.43 -0.03
C LEU A 5 -0.09 -9.27 -1.27
N ALA A 6 1.19 -9.32 -1.64
CA ALA A 6 1.67 -10.01 -2.84
C ALA A 6 3.19 -10.25 -2.75
N LEU A 7 3.67 -11.29 -3.45
CA LEU A 7 5.09 -11.48 -3.77
C LEU A 7 5.23 -11.36 -5.28
N ASP A 8 6.06 -10.45 -5.76
CA ASP A 8 6.29 -10.29 -7.19
C ASP A 8 7.48 -11.11 -7.71
N ASN A 9 7.62 -11.15 -9.03
CA ASN A 9 8.66 -11.92 -9.72
C ASN A 9 10.09 -11.36 -9.51
N GLN A 10 10.24 -10.19 -8.90
CA GLN A 10 11.53 -9.61 -8.55
C GLN A 10 11.93 -9.92 -7.11
N GLY A 11 11.14 -10.76 -6.41
CA GLY A 11 11.40 -11.12 -5.02
C GLY A 11 11.12 -9.97 -4.06
N ARG A 12 10.20 -9.06 -4.42
CA ARG A 12 9.75 -7.99 -3.52
C ARG A 12 8.46 -8.41 -2.83
N LEU A 13 8.45 -8.28 -1.52
CA LEU A 13 7.27 -8.53 -0.70
C LEU A 13 6.48 -7.24 -0.53
N TRP A 14 5.24 -7.27 -1.00
CA TRP A 14 4.27 -6.21 -0.78
C TRP A 14 3.50 -6.53 0.50
N VAL A 15 3.50 -5.61 1.46
CA VAL A 15 2.71 -5.74 2.69
C VAL A 15 1.77 -4.55 2.83
N TYR A 16 0.66 -4.77 3.52
CA TYR A 16 -0.22 -3.68 3.91
C TYR A 16 -0.54 -3.75 5.41
N ALA A 17 -0.74 -2.58 6.00
CA ALA A 17 -1.20 -2.44 7.37
C ALA A 17 -2.44 -1.54 7.41
N LEU A 18 -3.44 -1.95 8.18
CA LEU A 18 -4.54 -1.08 8.59
C LEU A 18 -4.16 -0.39 9.89
N VAL A 19 -4.10 0.93 9.84
CA VAL A 19 -3.79 1.81 10.97
C VAL A 19 -5.05 2.60 11.29
N PRO A 20 -5.60 2.54 12.51
CA PRO A 20 -6.71 3.39 12.90
C PRO A 20 -6.37 4.86 12.65
N ASP A 21 -7.31 5.61 12.08
CA ASP A 21 -7.18 7.06 11.99
C ASP A 21 -7.05 7.66 13.41
N ALA A 22 -6.35 8.78 13.54
CA ALA A 22 -6.13 9.43 14.85
C ALA A 22 -7.45 9.84 15.55
N HIS A 23 -8.53 10.00 14.79
CA HIS A 23 -9.86 10.32 15.29
C HIS A 23 -10.77 9.09 15.41
N TRP A 24 -10.23 7.88 15.21
CA TRP A 24 -10.98 6.65 15.38
C TRP A 24 -11.40 6.48 16.85
N ALA A 25 -12.69 6.30 17.07
CA ALA A 25 -13.27 6.02 18.37
C ALA A 25 -14.19 4.80 18.26
N THR A 26 -14.31 4.04 19.35
CA THR A 26 -15.20 2.87 19.46
C THR A 26 -16.69 3.22 19.47
N ALA A 27 -17.07 4.43 19.03
CA ALA A 27 -18.43 4.95 19.12
C ALA A 27 -19.36 4.29 18.09
N ASP A 28 -20.36 3.59 18.63
CA ASP A 28 -21.45 2.84 18.00
C ASP A 28 -21.07 1.82 16.90
N PRO A 29 -21.62 0.59 16.96
CA PRO A 29 -21.43 -0.40 15.91
C PRO A 29 -22.07 0.10 14.61
N LYS A 30 -21.29 0.80 13.79
CA LYS A 30 -21.67 1.14 12.43
C LYS A 30 -21.54 -0.12 11.56
N PRO A 31 -22.46 -0.32 10.59
CA PRO A 31 -22.30 -1.40 9.62
C PRO A 31 -20.94 -1.32 8.93
N THR A 32 -20.20 -2.41 8.97
CA THR A 32 -18.91 -2.54 8.28
C THR A 32 -19.16 -2.48 6.78
N SER A 33 -18.84 -1.34 6.18
CA SER A 33 -18.94 -1.08 4.74
C SER A 33 -17.60 -0.56 4.21
N PRO A 34 -17.32 -0.66 2.91
CA PRO A 34 -16.11 -0.05 2.33
C PRO A 34 -15.96 1.42 2.71
N ARG A 35 -17.09 2.16 2.75
CA ARG A 35 -17.12 3.58 3.16
C ARG A 35 -16.75 3.78 4.64
N PHE A 36 -17.20 2.88 5.52
CA PHE A 36 -16.79 2.91 6.93
C PHE A 36 -15.27 2.79 7.06
N PHE A 37 -14.64 1.86 6.36
CA PHE A 37 -13.19 1.67 6.48
C PHE A 37 -12.38 2.87 5.99
N ARG A 38 -12.74 3.51 4.86
CA ARG A 38 -11.97 4.66 4.33
C ARG A 38 -11.91 5.86 5.28
N GLY A 39 -12.92 6.03 6.13
CA GLY A 39 -12.99 7.15 7.07
C GLY A 39 -12.48 6.83 8.46
N GLN A 40 -12.01 5.61 8.70
CA GLN A 40 -11.70 5.10 10.04
C GLN A 40 -10.31 4.46 10.12
N PHE A 41 -9.78 3.99 8.99
CA PHE A 41 -8.48 3.36 8.91
C PHE A 41 -7.73 3.85 7.69
N ASP A 42 -6.45 4.13 7.91
CA ASP A 42 -5.47 4.27 6.84
C ASP A 42 -4.94 2.91 6.43
N THR A 43 -4.79 2.70 5.13
CA THR A 43 -4.03 1.57 4.62
C THR A 43 -2.64 2.06 4.23
N ILE A 44 -1.62 1.54 4.90
CA ILE A 44 -0.22 1.78 4.55
C ILE A 44 0.27 0.57 3.77
N VAL A 45 0.75 0.79 2.55
CA VAL A 45 1.41 -0.22 1.73
C VAL A 45 2.91 0.00 1.78
N GLU A 46 3.66 -1.08 1.99
CA GLU A 46 5.12 -1.09 1.91
C GLU A 46 5.59 -2.15 0.93
N VAL A 47 6.68 -1.83 0.23
CA VAL A 47 7.38 -2.76 -0.66
C VAL A 47 8.73 -3.06 -0.04
N LEU A 48 8.97 -4.32 0.27
CA LEU A 48 10.18 -4.80 0.90
C LEU A 48 11.02 -5.57 -0.12
N ASP A 49 12.29 -5.20 -0.25
CA ASP A 49 13.30 -6.03 -0.90
C ASP A 49 13.69 -7.16 0.06
N ILE A 50 13.35 -8.40 -0.31
CA ILE A 50 13.68 -9.60 0.47
C ILE A 50 14.57 -10.58 -0.30
N ALA A 51 14.95 -10.23 -1.53
CA ALA A 51 15.78 -11.08 -2.38
C ALA A 51 17.29 -10.90 -2.10
N GLY A 52 17.67 -9.76 -1.52
CA GLY A 52 19.06 -9.49 -1.14
C GLY A 52 19.58 -10.40 -0.03
N ALA A 53 20.90 -10.58 0.02
CA ALA A 53 21.58 -11.39 1.06
C ALA A 53 21.58 -10.75 2.47
N GLY A 54 20.96 -9.59 2.64
CA GLY A 54 20.90 -8.83 3.89
C GLY A 54 19.52 -8.84 4.53
N PRO A 55 19.31 -8.06 5.61
CA PRO A 55 17.99 -7.91 6.20
C PRO A 55 17.00 -7.28 5.20
N PRO A 56 15.70 -7.57 5.30
CA PRO A 56 14.67 -6.93 4.49
C PRO A 56 14.78 -5.40 4.51
N ARG A 57 14.68 -4.78 3.33
CA ARG A 57 14.78 -3.33 3.18
C ARG A 57 13.51 -2.75 2.58
N VAL A 58 12.95 -1.72 3.20
CA VAL A 58 11.82 -0.97 2.64
C VAL A 58 12.30 -0.18 1.41
N LEU A 59 11.76 -0.52 0.25
CA LEU A 59 11.98 0.18 -1.02
C LEU A 59 11.02 1.36 -1.19
N ALA A 60 9.77 1.20 -0.76
CA ALA A 60 8.76 2.23 -0.85
C ALA A 60 7.71 2.07 0.26
N ARG A 61 7.11 3.18 0.65
CA ARG A 61 5.95 3.24 1.56
C ARG A 61 4.95 4.24 1.01
N ARG A 62 3.66 3.90 1.02
CA ARG A 62 2.58 4.78 0.58
C ARG A 62 1.31 4.58 1.40
N ARG A 63 0.68 5.68 1.79
CA ARG A 63 -0.70 5.68 2.30
C ARG A 63 -1.67 5.62 1.14
N VAL A 64 -2.66 4.73 1.23
CA VAL A 64 -3.74 4.59 0.26
C VAL A 64 -5.09 4.57 0.97
N ASP A 65 -6.10 5.14 0.33
CA ASP A 65 -7.44 5.33 0.91
C ASP A 65 -8.35 4.12 0.65
N SER A 66 -7.76 2.96 0.39
CA SER A 66 -8.46 1.73 0.02
C SER A 66 -8.01 0.59 0.90
N VAL A 67 -8.96 -0.17 1.45
CA VAL A 67 -8.66 -1.45 2.09
C VAL A 67 -8.24 -2.43 1.00
N LEU A 68 -7.10 -3.05 1.22
CA LEU A 68 -6.54 -4.04 0.31
C LEU A 68 -6.64 -5.43 0.90
N GLY A 69 -6.71 -6.42 0.03
CA GLY A 69 -6.58 -7.84 0.34
C GLY A 69 -5.70 -8.53 -0.69
N SER A 70 -5.14 -9.67 -0.32
CA SER A 70 -4.32 -10.49 -1.21
C SER A 70 -5.18 -11.43 -2.07
N VAL A 71 -4.83 -11.57 -3.34
CA VAL A 71 -5.35 -12.67 -4.16
C VAL A 71 -4.39 -13.85 -4.00
N CYS A 72 -4.82 -14.86 -3.23
CA CYS A 72 -4.01 -16.01 -2.85
C CYS A 72 -3.26 -16.65 -4.04
N GLY A 73 -1.95 -16.87 -3.88
CA GLY A 73 -1.12 -17.53 -4.88
C GLY A 73 -0.78 -16.69 -6.11
N THR A 74 -1.07 -15.38 -6.08
CA THR A 74 -0.78 -14.47 -7.21
C THR A 74 -0.02 -13.23 -6.74
N SER A 75 0.49 -12.44 -7.69
CA SER A 75 1.03 -11.10 -7.44
C SER A 75 -0.05 -10.01 -7.40
N LEU A 76 -1.34 -10.38 -7.46
CA LEU A 76 -2.45 -9.45 -7.53
C LEU A 76 -2.97 -9.12 -6.13
N ALA A 77 -3.46 -7.90 -5.99
CA ALA A 77 -4.24 -7.45 -4.86
C ALA A 77 -5.70 -7.28 -5.28
N PHE A 78 -6.60 -7.18 -4.30
CA PHE A 78 -7.96 -6.73 -4.53
C PHE A 78 -8.34 -5.62 -3.56
N SER A 79 -9.34 -4.83 -3.96
CA SER A 79 -10.05 -3.92 -3.08
C SER A 79 -11.56 -4.06 -3.29
N VAL A 80 -12.33 -3.87 -2.23
CA VAL A 80 -13.80 -3.81 -2.31
C VAL A 80 -14.19 -2.34 -2.39
N VAL A 81 -14.79 -1.94 -3.52
CA VAL A 81 -15.17 -0.55 -3.79
C VAL A 81 -16.69 -0.43 -3.88
N GLN A 82 -17.22 0.67 -3.35
CA GLN A 82 -18.62 1.03 -3.59
C GLN A 82 -18.69 2.02 -4.75
N THR A 83 -19.57 1.75 -5.71
CA THR A 83 -19.82 2.62 -6.86
C THR A 83 -20.70 3.81 -6.47
N SER A 84 -20.79 4.81 -7.36
CA SER A 84 -21.70 5.94 -7.19
C SER A 84 -23.18 5.54 -7.16
N ALA A 85 -23.54 4.39 -7.76
CA ALA A 85 -24.89 3.82 -7.72
C ALA A 85 -25.19 3.08 -6.41
N GLY A 86 -24.21 2.93 -5.50
CA GLY A 86 -24.37 2.21 -4.24
C GLY A 86 -23.96 0.73 -4.31
N ASP A 87 -23.74 0.18 -5.51
CA ASP A 87 -23.32 -1.21 -5.70
C ASP A 87 -21.91 -1.46 -5.15
N THR A 88 -21.70 -2.65 -4.61
CA THR A 88 -20.37 -3.12 -4.20
C THR A 88 -19.70 -3.90 -5.33
N ARG A 89 -18.45 -3.59 -5.64
CA ARG A 89 -17.64 -4.28 -6.64
C ARG A 89 -16.31 -4.71 -6.08
N LEU A 90 -15.78 -5.80 -6.64
CA LEU A 90 -14.39 -6.21 -6.45
C LEU A 90 -13.53 -5.57 -7.54
N GLN A 91 -12.50 -4.84 -7.15
CA GLN A 91 -11.47 -4.33 -8.05
C GLN A 91 -10.21 -5.16 -7.86
N VAL A 92 -9.73 -5.78 -8.93
CA VAL A 92 -8.44 -6.51 -8.95
C VAL A 92 -7.35 -5.55 -9.41
N LEU A 93 -6.22 -5.57 -8.72
CA LEU A 93 -5.11 -4.64 -8.88
C LEU A 93 -3.83 -5.44 -9.14
N ALA A 94 -3.02 -4.97 -10.09
CA ALA A 94 -1.64 -5.41 -10.27
C ALA A 94 -0.73 -4.31 -9.72
N PRO A 95 -0.19 -4.45 -8.49
CA PRO A 95 0.66 -3.42 -7.91
C PRO A 95 2.00 -3.33 -8.65
N GLU A 96 2.43 -2.12 -8.97
CA GLU A 96 3.70 -1.87 -9.64
C GLU A 96 4.52 -0.85 -8.85
N LEU A 97 5.81 -1.13 -8.68
CA LEU A 97 6.77 -0.19 -8.11
C LEU A 97 7.37 0.64 -9.24
N ASN A 98 6.80 1.83 -9.46
CA ASN A 98 7.37 2.78 -10.39
C ASN A 98 8.61 3.44 -9.77
N ALA A 99 9.74 3.44 -10.48
CA ALA A 99 10.84 4.32 -10.14
C ALA A 99 10.31 5.76 -10.19
N GLY A 100 10.21 6.42 -9.03
CA GLY A 100 9.94 7.85 -9.01
C GLY A 100 10.99 8.60 -9.84
N PRO A 101 10.73 9.85 -10.26
CA PRO A 101 11.76 10.66 -10.91
C PRO A 101 12.98 10.69 -10.00
N GLY A 102 14.08 10.10 -10.45
CA GLY A 102 15.30 9.98 -9.68
C GLY A 102 15.77 11.36 -9.23
N ARG A 103 16.19 11.48 -7.96
CA ARG A 103 17.08 12.58 -7.58
C ARG A 103 18.31 12.46 -8.47
N GLY A 104 18.46 13.41 -9.38
CA GLY A 104 19.60 13.52 -10.28
C GLY A 104 20.90 13.45 -9.50
N THR A 105 21.84 12.73 -10.11
CA THR A 105 23.26 12.75 -9.78
C THR A 105 23.76 14.19 -9.58
N GLY A 106 24.59 14.38 -8.55
CA GLY A 106 25.00 15.67 -8.03
C GLY A 106 25.47 16.68 -9.07
N GLN A 107 25.02 17.92 -8.88
CA GLN A 107 25.72 19.09 -9.35
C GLN A 107 26.81 19.37 -8.31
N ALA A 108 28.04 18.98 -8.63
CA ALA A 108 29.21 19.52 -7.96
C ALA A 108 29.23 21.03 -8.25
N GLU A 109 28.95 21.85 -7.23
CA GLU A 109 29.41 23.23 -7.23
C GLU A 109 30.93 23.18 -7.20
N GLY A 110 31.52 23.30 -8.39
CA GLY A 110 32.94 23.57 -8.55
C GLY A 110 33.25 24.93 -7.92
N ALA A 111 34.12 24.88 -6.92
CA ALA A 111 34.91 26.02 -6.50
C ALA A 111 35.88 26.45 -7.62
N GLY A 112 36.04 27.77 -7.77
CA GLY A 112 37.04 28.41 -8.63
C GLY A 112 36.40 29.41 -9.60
N SER A 113 36.71 30.70 -9.61
CA SER A 113 37.76 31.48 -8.94
C SER A 113 37.30 32.92 -8.78
#